data_AF-F3GN67-F1
#
_entry.id   AF-F3GN67-F1
#
_cell.length_a   1.000
_cell.length_b   1.000
_cell.length_c   1.000
_cell.angle_alpha   90.00
_cell.angle_beta   90.00
_cell.angle_gamma   90.00
#
_symmetry.space_group_name_H-M   'P 1'
#
loop_
_entity.id
_entity.type
_entity.pdbx_description
1 polymer ?
#
loop_
_entity_poly.entity_id
_entity_poly.type
_entity_poly.pdbx_seq_one_letter_code
_entity_poly.pdbx_strand_id
1 'polypeptide(L)'
;MNQVKQFFTRYKMLALVIAIAVIWLFFSWQTEGGFLTPRNLSNLLRQMSITGILACGMVLVIISGEIDLSVGSLLGLLGGLAAILDVVYHVP
;
A
#
# COMPACT_ATOMS: atom_id res chain seq x y z
N MET A 1 -1.04 -33.36 -5.32
CA MET A 1 -1.24 -31.89 -5.48
C MET A 1 -1.93 -31.19 -4.29
N ASN A 2 -2.72 -31.87 -3.46
CA ASN A 2 -3.40 -31.21 -2.32
C ASN A 2 -2.49 -30.93 -1.12
N GLN A 3 -1.50 -31.78 -0.83
CA GLN A 3 -0.62 -31.63 0.33
C GLN A 3 0.26 -30.36 0.28
N VAL A 4 0.78 -30.01 -0.90
CA VAL A 4 1.60 -28.79 -1.10
C VAL A 4 0.75 -27.53 -1.01
N LYS A 5 -0.44 -27.52 -1.63
CA LYS A 5 -1.39 -26.40 -1.52
C LYS A 5 -1.83 -26.19 -0.07
N GLN A 6 -2.15 -27.27 0.64
CA GLN A 6 -2.57 -27.22 2.03
C GLN A 6 -1.44 -26.77 2.98
N PHE A 7 -0.19 -27.16 2.71
CA PHE A 7 0.98 -26.64 3.40
C PHE A 7 1.12 -25.12 3.20
N PHE A 8 1.04 -24.64 1.95
CA PHE A 8 1.08 -23.20 1.66
C PHE A 8 -0.05 -22.41 2.32
N THR A 9 -1.27 -22.94 2.33
CA THR A 9 -2.40 -22.29 3.02
C THR A 9 -2.18 -22.24 4.53
N ARG A 10 -1.61 -23.30 5.12
CA ARG A 10 -1.35 -23.38 6.57
C ARG A 10 -0.23 -22.44 7.02
N TYR A 11 0.79 -22.24 6.18
CA TYR A 11 1.92 -21.35 6.46
C TYR A 11 1.82 -19.99 5.76
N LYS A 12 0.68 -19.62 5.16
CA LYS A 12 0.53 -18.41 4.34
C LYS A 12 0.94 -17.14 5.10
N MET A 13 0.53 -17.02 6.36
CA MET A 13 0.87 -15.89 7.22
C MET A 13 2.38 -15.81 7.48
N LEU A 14 3.01 -16.94 7.80
CA LEU A 14 4.45 -17.01 8.01
C LEU A 14 5.22 -16.70 6.72
N ALA A 15 4.77 -17.23 5.58
CA ALA A 15 5.33 -16.93 4.27
C ALA A 15 5.22 -15.43 3.93
N LEU A 16 4.10 -14.78 4.25
CA LEU A 16 3.92 -13.34 4.05
C LEU A 16 4.87 -12.52 4.93
N VAL A 17 4.99 -12.86 6.21
CA VAL A 17 5.90 -12.16 7.14
C VAL A 17 7.35 -12.32 6.69
N ILE A 18 7.74 -13.54 6.27
CA ILE A 18 9.07 -13.80 5.71
C ILE A 18 9.29 -12.98 4.45
N ALA A 19 8.32 -12.93 3.54
CA ALA A 19 8.42 -12.13 2.31
C ALA A 19 8.62 -10.63 2.62
N ILE A 20 7.87 -10.08 3.58
CA ILE A 20 8.02 -8.68 4.02
C ILE A 20 9.42 -8.46 4.61
N ALA A 21 9.89 -9.35 5.48
CA ALA A 21 11.22 -9.25 6.07
C ALA A 21 12.33 -9.29 5.01
N VAL A 22 12.22 -10.17 4.00
CA VAL A 22 13.15 -10.23 2.88
C VAL A 22 13.15 -8.93 2.07
N ILE A 23 11.98 -8.37 1.76
CA ILE A 23 11.85 -7.09 1.05
C ILE A 23 12.53 -5.97 1.86
N TRP A 24 12.27 -5.90 3.17
CA TRP A 24 12.85 -4.89 4.05
C TRP A 24 14.37 -5.00 4.13
N LEU A 25 14.90 -6.21 4.28
CA LEU A 25 16.35 -6.45 4.29
C LEU A 25 16.99 -6.08 2.95
N PHE A 26 16.37 -6.47 1.84
CA PHE A 26 16.85 -6.13 0.49
C PHE A 26 16.93 -4.61 0.29
N PHE A 27 15.84 -3.88 0.56
CA PHE A 27 15.84 -2.43 0.38
C PHE A 27 16.72 -1.72 1.41
N SER A 28 16.81 -2.22 2.64
CA SER A 28 17.74 -1.69 3.63
C SER A 28 19.19 -1.87 3.19
N TRP A 29 19.54 -2.99 2.57
CA TRP A 29 20.89 -3.21 2.03
C TRP A 29 21.18 -2.29 0.84
N GLN A 30 20.25 -2.18 -0.12
CA GLN A 30 20.41 -1.33 -1.31
C GLN A 30 20.45 0.17 -1.00
N THR A 31 19.86 0.59 0.12
CA THR A 31 19.80 2.01 0.53
C THR A 31 20.78 2.34 1.66
N GLU A 32 21.75 1.46 1.94
CA GLU A 32 22.74 1.65 3.01
C GLU A 32 22.10 1.94 4.39
N GLY A 33 20.95 1.32 4.66
CA GLY A 33 20.17 1.50 5.89
C GLY A 33 19.08 2.58 5.80
N GLY A 34 19.01 3.36 4.72
CA GLY A 34 18.04 4.44 4.54
C GLY A 34 16.57 4.00 4.62
N PHE A 35 16.27 2.78 4.13
CA PHE A 35 14.91 2.24 4.09
C PHE A 35 14.28 2.06 5.48
N LEU A 36 15.04 1.59 6.47
CA LEU A 36 14.55 1.30 7.82
C LEU A 36 14.70 2.48 8.79
N THR A 37 15.00 3.67 8.29
CA THR A 37 15.04 4.88 9.13
C THR A 37 13.64 5.21 9.68
N PRO A 38 13.53 5.77 10.91
CA PRO A 38 12.25 6.16 11.47
C PRO A 38 11.47 7.13 10.55
N ARG A 39 12.18 8.05 9.90
CA ARG A 39 11.59 9.00 8.94
C ARG A 39 10.96 8.28 7.75
N ASN A 40 11.67 7.34 7.14
CA ASN A 40 11.15 6.60 6.00
C ASN A 40 9.98 5.68 6.41
N LEU A 41 10.09 5.00 7.55
CA LEU A 41 9.00 4.18 8.08
C LEU A 41 7.76 5.02 8.39
N SER A 42 7.90 6.20 9.01
CA SER A 42 6.79 7.14 9.22
C SER A 42 6.18 7.63 7.91
N ASN A 43 7.00 7.86 6.88
CA ASN A 43 6.51 8.25 5.55
C ASN A 43 5.69 7.12 4.90
N LEU A 44 6.18 5.88 4.95
CA LEU A 44 5.47 4.71 4.44
C LEU A 44 4.14 4.50 5.17
N LEU A 45 4.15 4.58 6.50
CA LEU A 45 2.92 4.47 7.29
C LEU A 45 1.92 5.57 6.95
N ARG A 46 2.38 6.83 6.80
CA ARG A 46 1.51 7.95 6.38
C ARG A 46 0.90 7.73 5.00
N GLN A 47 1.68 7.22 4.04
CA GLN A 47 1.18 6.89 2.71
C GLN A 47 0.10 5.80 2.76
N MET A 48 0.31 4.77 3.58
CA MET A 48 -0.68 3.70 3.80
C MET A 48 -1.94 4.18 4.53
N SER A 49 -1.85 5.19 5.39
CA SER A 49 -3.01 5.78 6.07
C SER A 49 -4.06 6.30 5.10
N ILE A 50 -3.65 6.89 3.96
CA ILE A 50 -4.56 7.39 2.93
C ILE A 50 -5.41 6.22 2.38
N THR A 51 -4.76 5.13 1.98
CA THR A 51 -5.45 3.92 1.52
C THR A 51 -6.34 3.31 2.59
N GLY A 52 -5.91 3.29 3.85
CA GLY A 52 -6.70 2.79 4.97
C GLY A 52 -7.99 3.60 5.19
N ILE A 53 -7.91 4.93 5.18
CA ILE A 53 -9.09 5.81 5.31
C ILE A 53 -10.07 5.60 4.15
N LEU A 54 -9.55 5.51 2.92
CA LEU A 54 -10.37 5.23 1.73
C LEU A 54 -11.07 3.88 1.82
N ALA A 55 -10.36 2.84 2.26
CA ALA A 55 -10.92 1.51 2.44
C ALA A 55 -12.10 1.51 3.43
N CYS A 56 -11.99 2.24 4.55
CA CYS A 56 -13.10 2.41 5.50
C CYS A 56 -14.34 3.03 4.84
N GLY A 57 -14.16 4.05 3.99
CA GLY A 57 -15.27 4.66 3.24
C GLY A 57 -15.90 3.70 2.24
N MET A 58 -15.07 2.98 1.47
CA MET A 58 -15.53 2.00 0.48
C MET A 58 -16.31 0.84 1.13
N VAL A 59 -15.97 0.43 2.36
CA VAL A 59 -16.73 -0.60 3.10
C VAL A 59 -18.19 -0.18 3.31
N LEU A 60 -18.45 1.09 3.66
CA LEU A 60 -19.82 1.58 3.85
C LEU A 60 -20.64 1.52 2.55
N VAL A 61 -20.01 1.82 1.42
CA VAL A 61 -20.66 1.79 0.11
C VAL A 61 -20.96 0.36 -0.34
N ILE A 62 -20.00 -0.55 -0.16
CA ILE A 62 -20.17 -1.98 -0.46
C ILE A 62 -21.30 -2.59 0.38
N ILE A 63 -21.38 -2.25 1.67
CA ILE A 63 -22.45 -2.74 2.56
C ILE A 63 -23.83 -2.23 2.10
N SER A 64 -23.89 -1.04 1.50
CA SER A 64 -25.13 -0.47 0.94
C SER A 64 -25.57 -1.17 -0.35
N GLY A 65 -24.80 -2.15 -0.85
CA GLY A 65 -25.09 -2.90 -2.07
C GLY A 65 -24.73 -2.16 -3.35
N GLU A 66 -24.02 -1.03 -3.24
CA GLU A 66 -23.55 -0.23 -4.36
C GLU A 66 -22.08 -0.55 -4.65
N ILE A 67 -21.74 -0.65 -5.95
CA ILE A 67 -20.34 -0.75 -6.39
C ILE A 67 -19.94 0.65 -6.87
N ASP A 68 -19.64 1.52 -5.91
CA ASP A 68 -19.27 2.90 -6.22
C ASP A 68 -17.79 3.00 -6.61
N LEU A 69 -17.57 3.30 -7.88
CA LEU A 69 -16.23 3.54 -8.46
C LEU A 69 -15.80 5.01 -8.33
N SER A 70 -16.67 5.91 -7.84
CA SER A 70 -16.41 7.35 -7.74
C SER A 70 -15.21 7.68 -6.86
N VAL A 71 -14.99 6.94 -5.78
CA VAL A 71 -13.83 7.11 -4.87
C VAL A 71 -12.53 6.84 -5.60
N GLY A 72 -12.51 5.82 -6.47
CA GLY A 72 -11.35 5.47 -7.29
C GLY A 72 -11.07 6.51 -8.38
N SER A 73 -12.10 6.98 -9.08
CA SER A 73 -11.94 7.99 -10.13
C SER A 73 -11.53 9.35 -9.58
N LEU A 74 -12.04 9.75 -8.41
CA LEU A 74 -11.65 10.98 -7.72
C LEU A 74 -10.20 10.90 -7.24
N LEU A 75 -9.78 9.78 -6.63
CA LEU A 75 -8.39 9.57 -6.24
C LEU A 75 -7.44 9.65 -7.44
N GLY A 76 -7.82 9.03 -8.57
CA GLY A 76 -7.04 9.09 -9.81
C GLY A 76 -6.91 10.51 -10.37
N LEU A 77 -8.02 11.27 -10.40
CA LEU A 77 -8.01 12.66 -10.85
C LEU A 77 -7.13 13.53 -9.95
N LEU A 78 -7.32 13.47 -8.63
CA LEU A 78 -6.56 14.27 -7.67
C LEU A 78 -5.08 13.89 -7.66
N GLY A 79 -4.76 12.60 -7.77
CA GLY A 79 -3.37 12.13 -7.89
C GLY A 79 -2.70 12.61 -9.18
N GLY A 80 -3.41 12.57 -10.31
CA GLY A 80 -2.93 13.10 -11.58
C GLY A 80 -2.71 14.61 -11.54
N LEU A 81 -3.65 15.36 -10.96
CA LEU A 81 -3.52 16.81 -10.76
C LEU A 81 -2.33 17.15 -9.85
N ALA A 82 -2.17 16.43 -8.72
CA ALA A 82 -1.04 16.62 -7.83
C ALA A 82 0.29 16.37 -8.53
N ALA A 83 0.39 15.30 -9.33
CA ALA A 83 1.59 15.00 -10.11
C ALA A 83 1.90 16.08 -11.16
N ILE A 84 0.89 16.61 -11.86
CA ILE A 84 1.07 17.71 -12.80
C ILE A 84 1.52 18.99 -12.08
N LEU A 85 0.90 19.31 -10.94
CA LEU A 85 1.26 20.49 -10.15
C LEU A 85 2.70 20.41 -9.63
N ASP A 86 3.12 19.25 -9.13
CA ASP A 86 4.49 18.99 -8.68
C ASP A 86 5.49 19.07 -9.84
N VAL A 87 5.25 18.32 -10.92
CA VAL A 87 6.23 18.17 -12.02
C VAL A 87 6.28 19.37 -12.97
N VAL A 88 5.12 19.94 -13.32
CA VAL A 88 5.04 21.03 -14.33
C VAL A 88 5.13 22.39 -13.65
N TYR A 89 4.35 22.58 -12.58
CA TYR A 89 4.20 23.87 -11.92
C TYR A 89 5.12 24.05 -10.71
N HIS A 90 5.90 23.02 -10.34
CA HIS A 90 6.84 23.04 -9.21
C HIS A 90 6.17 23.46 -7.89
N VAL A 91 4.90 23.08 -7.74
CA VAL A 91 4.13 23.32 -6.51
C VAL A 91 4.52 22.22 -5.53
N PRO A 92 4.97 22.56 -4.31
CA PRO A 92 5.42 21.58 -3.31
C PRO A 92 4.30 20.68 -2.78
#